data_AF-R0CE48-F1
#
_entry.id   AF-R0CE48-F1
#
_cell.length_a   1.000
_cell.length_b   1.000
_cell.length_c   1.000
_cell.angle_alpha   90.00
_cell.angle_beta   90.00
_cell.angle_gamma   90.00
#
_symmetry.space_group_name_H-M   'P 1'
#
loop_
_entity.id
_entity.type
_entity.pdbx_description
1 polymer ?
#
loop_
_entity_poly.entity_id
_entity_poly.type
_entity_poly.pdbx_seq_one_letter_code
_entity_poly.pdbx_strand_id
1 'polypeptide(L)'
;MDEAANYKRMFEDAVSSLAAVDAALGIDADESGGAAPILEAIAVLKKQAAVATAALPDELKGIPEAILEGSGSWRTCTGCHETEDGHPVGHYPHSKVLDCALGGGCAECGGIGAVWDTTDYAAMADEGWAQMQREQAAQERAERVSGGWLPITAPGQVAVGDKLKFTIGEAEYRETVKQILDPGTDKEELIYNKRRNYYLITSMAIANKGSQKNVRVLAVAAPAHQEGK
;
A
#
# COMPACT_ATOMS: atom_id res chain seq x y z
N MET A 1 19.96 28.38 -1.12
CA MET A 1 18.99 28.85 -2.13
C MET A 1 18.30 30.05 -1.53
N ASP A 2 18.29 31.16 -2.24
CA ASP A 2 17.83 32.45 -1.70
C ASP A 2 16.29 32.46 -1.66
N GLU A 3 15.75 32.36 -0.45
CA GLU A 3 14.31 32.24 -0.20
C GLU A 3 13.54 33.45 -0.76
N ALA A 4 14.15 34.63 -0.77
CA ALA A 4 13.59 35.84 -1.37
C ALA A 4 13.44 35.74 -2.90
N ALA A 5 14.36 35.04 -3.57
CA ALA A 5 14.27 34.81 -5.01
C ALA A 5 13.13 33.83 -5.36
N ASN A 6 12.83 32.89 -4.46
CA ASN A 6 11.71 31.97 -4.63
C ASN A 6 10.36 32.69 -4.45
N TYR A 7 10.21 33.50 -3.41
CA TYR A 7 8.99 34.28 -3.19
C TYR A 7 8.71 35.28 -4.32
N LYS A 8 9.75 35.95 -4.84
CA LYS A 8 9.61 36.86 -5.98
C LYS A 8 9.10 36.12 -7.22
N ARG A 9 9.68 34.96 -7.53
CA ARG A 9 9.25 34.13 -8.67
C ARG A 9 7.82 33.61 -8.51
N MET A 10 7.46 33.12 -7.32
CA MET A 10 6.08 32.70 -7.03
C MET A 10 5.08 33.86 -7.21
N PHE A 11 5.45 35.07 -6.79
CA PHE A 11 4.63 36.27 -6.96
C PHE A 11 4.48 36.64 -8.44
N GLU A 12 5.57 36.63 -9.21
CA GLU A 12 5.55 36.91 -10.65
C GLU A 12 4.72 35.87 -11.43
N ASP A 13 4.84 34.58 -11.10
CA ASP A 13 4.03 33.50 -11.70
C ASP A 13 2.53 33.66 -11.36
N ALA A 14 2.21 34.05 -10.12
CA ALA A 14 0.83 34.30 -9.70
C ALA A 14 0.22 35.51 -10.44
N VAL A 15 0.97 36.61 -10.56
CA VAL A 15 0.54 37.81 -11.30
C VAL A 15 0.33 37.51 -12.79
N SER A 16 1.24 36.75 -13.41
CA SER A 16 1.11 36.30 -14.80
C SER A 16 -0.12 35.42 -15.01
N SER A 17 -0.39 34.50 -14.08
CA SER A 17 -1.56 33.63 -14.12
C SER A 17 -2.87 34.42 -13.96
N LEU A 18 -2.90 35.41 -13.08
CA LEU A 18 -4.03 36.32 -12.91
C LEU A 18 -4.28 37.16 -14.17
N ALA A 19 -3.24 37.71 -14.79
CA ALA A 19 -3.36 38.45 -16.03
C ALA A 19 -3.91 37.60 -17.20
N ALA A 20 -3.54 36.31 -17.25
CA ALA A 20 -4.09 35.36 -18.21
C ALA A 20 -5.59 35.08 -17.98
N VAL A 21 -6.02 35.03 -16.71
CA VAL A 21 -7.43 34.88 -16.33
C VAL A 21 -8.21 36.15 -16.68
N ASP A 22 -7.69 37.33 -16.40
CA ASP A 22 -8.33 38.61 -16.74
C ASP A 22 -8.50 38.76 -18.26
N ALA A 23 -7.47 38.41 -19.05
CA ALA A 23 -7.54 38.41 -20.50
C ALA A 23 -8.55 37.39 -21.05
N ALA A 24 -8.70 36.23 -20.42
CA ALA A 24 -9.68 35.21 -20.82
C ALA A 24 -11.12 35.60 -20.45
N LEU A 25 -11.31 36.34 -19.36
CA LEU A 25 -12.62 36.81 -18.90
C LEU A 25 -13.03 38.15 -19.54
N GLY A 26 -12.09 38.91 -20.09
CA GLY A 26 -12.33 40.21 -20.72
C GLY A 26 -12.78 41.30 -19.74
N ILE A 27 -12.40 41.17 -18.47
CA ILE A 27 -12.80 42.07 -17.38
C ILE A 27 -11.61 42.98 -17.06
N ASP A 28 -11.73 44.28 -17.34
CA ASP A 28 -10.72 45.27 -16.95
C ASP A 28 -10.85 45.58 -15.46
N ALA A 29 -9.81 45.31 -14.68
CA ALA A 29 -9.88 45.31 -13.21
C ALA A 29 -9.90 46.72 -12.59
N ASP A 30 -9.82 47.79 -13.38
CA ASP A 30 -9.42 49.11 -12.89
C ASP A 30 -10.51 50.21 -12.83
N GLU A 31 -11.76 49.98 -13.23
CA GLU A 31 -12.82 51.03 -13.05
C GLU A 31 -14.15 50.59 -12.41
N SER A 32 -14.34 49.31 -12.04
CA SER A 32 -15.65 48.82 -11.54
C SER A 32 -15.65 48.12 -10.17
N GLY A 33 -14.68 48.38 -9.30
CA GLY A 33 -14.77 47.99 -7.88
C GLY A 33 -13.98 46.73 -7.46
N GLY A 34 -12.75 46.59 -7.94
CA GLY A 34 -11.80 45.57 -7.44
C GLY A 34 -12.12 44.15 -7.90
N ALA A 35 -11.81 43.14 -7.07
CA ALA A 35 -12.00 41.72 -7.40
C ALA A 35 -13.49 41.25 -7.41
N ALA A 36 -14.44 42.13 -7.12
CA ALA A 36 -15.86 41.81 -7.04
C ALA A 36 -16.44 41.18 -8.34
N PRO A 37 -16.24 41.75 -9.54
CA PRO A 37 -16.68 41.14 -10.81
C PRO A 37 -16.06 39.76 -11.06
N ILE A 38 -14.80 39.55 -10.68
CA ILE A 38 -14.11 38.26 -10.82
C ILE A 38 -14.75 37.23 -9.87
N LEU A 39 -15.02 37.61 -8.62
CA LEU A 39 -15.67 36.73 -7.64
C LEU A 39 -17.11 36.39 -8.05
N GLU A 40 -17.84 37.34 -8.64
CA GLU A 40 -19.18 37.11 -9.18
C GLU A 40 -19.15 36.17 -10.39
N ALA A 41 -18.20 36.34 -11.31
CA ALA A 41 -17.97 35.41 -12.41
C ALA A 41 -17.62 33.99 -11.90
N ILE A 42 -16.75 33.87 -10.89
CA ILE A 42 -16.44 32.59 -10.24
C ILE A 42 -17.69 31.96 -9.62
N ALA A 43 -18.55 32.75 -8.96
CA ALA A 43 -19.79 32.25 -8.37
C ALA A 43 -20.76 31.73 -9.44
N VAL A 44 -20.89 32.44 -10.57
CA VAL A 44 -21.69 32.00 -11.72
C VAL A 44 -21.14 30.69 -12.30
N LEU A 45 -19.83 30.60 -12.52
CA LEU A 45 -19.17 29.39 -13.02
C LEU A 45 -19.34 28.20 -12.06
N LYS A 46 -19.20 28.42 -10.75
CA LYS A 46 -19.46 27.38 -9.73
C LYS A 46 -20.90 26.89 -9.77
N LYS A 47 -21.87 27.80 -9.94
CA LYS A 47 -23.29 27.45 -10.05
C LYS A 47 -23.58 26.66 -11.32
N GLN A 48 -23.00 27.06 -12.45
CA GLN A 48 -23.11 26.32 -13.71
C GLN A 48 -22.47 24.93 -13.63
N ALA A 49 -21.28 24.83 -13.02
CA ALA A 49 -20.61 23.55 -12.78
C ALA A 49 -21.46 22.62 -11.89
N ALA A 50 -22.03 23.13 -10.79
CA ALA A 50 -22.90 22.33 -9.93
C ALA A 50 -24.17 21.82 -10.65
N VAL A 51 -24.76 22.64 -11.53
CA VAL A 51 -25.90 22.22 -12.37
C VAL A 51 -25.49 21.16 -13.39
N ALA A 52 -24.30 21.30 -14.00
CA ALA A 52 -23.77 20.31 -14.92
C ALA A 52 -23.49 18.97 -14.22
N THR A 53 -22.89 18.99 -13.03
CA THR A 53 -22.63 17.77 -12.23
C THR A 53 -23.92 17.08 -11.79
N ALA A 54 -24.96 17.84 -11.43
CA ALA A 54 -26.27 17.28 -11.06
C ALA A 54 -27.01 16.65 -12.25
N ALA A 55 -26.68 17.04 -13.48
CA ALA A 55 -27.26 16.49 -14.71
C ALA A 55 -26.48 15.29 -15.27
N LEU A 56 -25.38 14.88 -14.64
CA LEU A 56 -24.62 13.71 -15.07
C LEU A 56 -25.44 12.43 -14.85
N PRO A 57 -25.42 11.50 -15.83
CA PRO A 57 -25.87 10.12 -15.63
C PRO A 57 -25.25 9.52 -14.36
N ASP A 58 -25.99 8.64 -13.67
CA ASP A 58 -25.53 8.02 -12.42
C ASP A 58 -24.18 7.31 -12.58
N GLU A 59 -23.91 6.79 -13.78
CA GLU A 59 -22.70 6.10 -14.19
C GLU A 59 -21.46 7.01 -14.25
N LEU A 60 -21.64 8.34 -14.34
CA LEU A 60 -20.55 9.31 -14.41
C LEU A 60 -20.32 10.07 -13.09
N LYS A 61 -21.12 9.80 -12.07
CA LYS A 61 -20.96 10.42 -10.74
C LYS A 61 -19.72 9.87 -10.04
N GLY A 62 -18.93 10.74 -9.42
CA GLY A 62 -17.70 10.35 -8.70
C GLY A 62 -16.45 10.18 -9.56
N ILE A 63 -16.60 10.09 -10.90
CA ILE A 63 -15.46 10.01 -11.82
C ILE A 63 -14.57 11.27 -11.76
N PRO A 64 -15.13 12.51 -11.76
CA PRO A 64 -14.29 13.71 -11.67
C PRO A 64 -13.44 13.74 -10.40
N GLU A 65 -14.00 13.34 -9.26
CA GLU A 65 -13.30 13.24 -7.99
C GLU A 65 -12.20 12.18 -8.02
N ALA A 66 -12.48 11.00 -8.57
CA ALA A 66 -11.49 9.93 -8.73
C ALA A 66 -10.32 10.36 -9.65
N ILE A 67 -10.60 11.06 -10.74
CA ILE A 67 -9.57 11.64 -11.63
C ILE A 67 -8.69 12.64 -10.87
N LEU A 68 -9.28 13.50 -10.03
CA LEU A 68 -8.53 14.47 -9.22
C LEU A 68 -7.66 13.79 -8.16
N GLU A 69 -8.13 12.69 -7.60
CA GLU A 69 -7.38 11.86 -6.66
C GLU A 69 -6.33 10.97 -7.34
N GLY A 70 -6.33 10.92 -8.68
CA GLY A 70 -5.45 10.07 -9.47
C GLY A 70 -5.77 8.57 -9.34
N SER A 71 -7.02 8.24 -9.00
CA SER A 71 -7.49 6.87 -8.80
C SER A 71 -8.42 6.42 -9.93
N GLY A 72 -8.42 5.12 -10.20
CA GLY A 72 -9.25 4.51 -11.23
C GLY A 72 -8.74 4.65 -12.67
N SER A 73 -9.41 3.96 -13.59
CA SER A 73 -9.09 4.03 -15.02
C SER A 73 -10.31 3.66 -15.86
N TRP A 74 -10.37 4.19 -17.09
CA TRP A 74 -11.36 3.72 -18.06
C TRP A 74 -10.96 2.34 -18.58
N ARG A 75 -11.93 1.43 -18.60
CA ARG A 75 -11.78 0.10 -19.20
C ARG A 75 -12.84 -0.14 -20.25
N THR A 76 -12.48 -0.93 -21.24
CA THR A 76 -13.40 -1.42 -22.26
C THR A 76 -14.60 -2.13 -21.60
N CYS A 77 -15.83 -1.78 -22.00
CA CYS A 77 -17.02 -2.42 -21.46
C CYS A 77 -17.11 -3.87 -21.95
N THR A 78 -17.00 -4.84 -21.03
CA THR A 78 -17.05 -6.28 -21.33
C THR A 78 -18.41 -6.74 -21.86
N GLY A 79 -19.49 -6.01 -21.56
CA GLY A 79 -20.84 -6.33 -22.04
C GLY A 79 -21.10 -6.00 -23.52
N CYS A 80 -20.30 -5.12 -24.13
CA CYS A 80 -20.47 -4.70 -25.54
C CYS A 80 -19.20 -4.76 -26.39
N HIS A 81 -18.11 -5.25 -25.81
CA HIS A 81 -16.86 -5.48 -26.51
C HIS A 81 -16.69 -6.96 -26.81
N GLU A 82 -16.90 -7.32 -28.08
CA GLU A 82 -16.82 -8.70 -28.54
C GLU A 82 -15.36 -9.17 -28.62
N THR A 83 -15.10 -10.33 -28.01
CA THR A 83 -13.80 -11.01 -28.07
C THR A 83 -13.99 -12.48 -28.44
N GLU A 84 -13.04 -13.03 -29.18
CA GLU A 84 -12.90 -14.47 -29.45
C GLU A 84 -11.52 -14.88 -28.91
N ASP A 85 -11.48 -15.82 -27.97
CA ASP A 85 -10.25 -16.27 -27.30
C ASP A 85 -9.40 -15.12 -26.68
N GLY A 86 -10.07 -14.07 -26.20
CA GLY A 86 -9.42 -12.89 -25.63
C GLY A 86 -8.89 -11.89 -26.66
N HIS A 87 -9.10 -12.14 -27.96
CA HIS A 87 -8.78 -11.20 -29.03
C HIS A 87 -10.03 -10.41 -29.45
N PRO A 88 -9.93 -9.08 -29.65
CA PRO A 88 -11.05 -8.29 -30.15
C PRO A 88 -11.36 -8.70 -31.59
N VAL A 89 -12.60 -9.12 -31.82
CA VAL A 89 -13.07 -9.54 -33.16
C VAL A 89 -13.88 -8.47 -33.88
N GLY A 90 -14.32 -7.44 -33.15
CA GLY A 90 -14.97 -6.26 -33.73
C GLY A 90 -13.98 -5.17 -34.14
N HIS A 91 -14.36 -4.38 -35.14
CA HIS A 91 -13.67 -3.14 -35.47
C HIS A 91 -14.05 -2.03 -34.49
N TYR A 92 -13.50 -2.12 -33.28
CA TYR A 92 -13.72 -1.13 -32.23
C TYR A 92 -12.68 -0.01 -32.30
N PRO A 93 -13.09 1.26 -32.34
CA PRO A 93 -12.15 2.37 -32.32
C PRO A 93 -11.48 2.49 -30.94
N HIS A 94 -10.18 2.79 -30.93
CA HIS A 94 -9.48 3.16 -29.71
C HIS A 94 -9.72 4.64 -29.38
N SER A 95 -10.18 4.93 -28.17
CA SER A 95 -10.32 6.30 -27.70
C SER A 95 -9.00 6.81 -27.15
N LYS A 96 -8.51 7.94 -27.68
CA LYS A 96 -7.35 8.63 -27.08
C LYS A 96 -7.69 9.34 -25.77
N VAL A 97 -8.96 9.66 -25.56
CA VAL A 97 -9.42 10.40 -24.36
C VAL A 97 -9.60 9.46 -23.18
N LEU A 98 -10.19 8.28 -23.44
CA LEU A 98 -10.45 7.27 -22.42
C LEU A 98 -9.35 6.19 -22.37
N ASP A 99 -8.34 6.30 -23.23
CA ASP A 99 -7.20 5.38 -23.33
C ASP A 99 -7.57 3.88 -23.33
N CYS A 100 -8.69 3.54 -24.00
CA CYS A 100 -9.17 2.18 -24.15
C CYS A 100 -9.94 1.97 -25.46
N ALA A 101 -10.18 0.72 -25.82
CA ALA A 101 -11.06 0.37 -26.94
C ALA A 101 -12.52 0.61 -26.55
N LEU A 102 -13.30 1.26 -27.43
CA LEU A 102 -14.72 1.48 -27.17
C LEU A 102 -15.54 0.34 -27.77
N GLY A 103 -16.28 -0.38 -26.93
CA GLY A 103 -17.27 -1.35 -27.37
C GLY A 103 -18.43 -0.71 -28.13
N GLY A 104 -19.39 -1.53 -28.56
CA GLY A 104 -20.56 -1.07 -29.33
C GLY A 104 -21.55 -0.18 -28.56
N GLY A 105 -21.36 -0.06 -27.24
CA GLY A 105 -22.28 0.63 -26.33
C GLY A 105 -23.47 -0.26 -25.96
N CYS A 106 -23.65 -0.54 -24.68
CA CYS A 106 -24.84 -1.22 -24.16
C CYS A 106 -25.42 -0.44 -22.97
N ALA A 107 -26.52 -0.96 -22.40
CA ALA A 107 -27.15 -0.35 -21.23
C ALA A 107 -26.22 -0.30 -20.00
N GLU A 108 -25.31 -1.27 -19.85
CA GLU A 108 -24.40 -1.33 -18.69
C GLU A 108 -23.37 -0.19 -18.66
N CYS A 109 -22.98 0.32 -19.83
CA CYS A 109 -22.04 1.43 -19.95
C CYS A 109 -22.71 2.74 -20.40
N GLY A 110 -24.04 2.83 -20.34
CA GLY A 110 -24.79 4.00 -20.81
C GLY A 110 -24.54 4.37 -22.28
N GLY A 111 -24.16 3.40 -23.12
CA GLY A 111 -23.83 3.61 -24.53
C GLY A 111 -22.42 4.14 -24.82
N ILE A 112 -21.55 4.35 -23.81
CA ILE A 112 -20.19 4.89 -24.00
C ILE A 112 -19.24 3.86 -24.64
N GLY A 113 -19.46 2.57 -24.39
CA GLY A 113 -18.55 1.49 -24.81
C GLY A 113 -17.36 1.28 -23.86
N ALA A 114 -17.28 2.05 -22.77
CA ALA A 114 -16.28 1.95 -21.72
C ALA A 114 -16.91 2.18 -20.34
N VAL A 115 -16.28 1.66 -19.29
CA VAL A 115 -16.70 1.78 -17.89
C VAL A 115 -15.54 2.30 -17.05
N TRP A 116 -15.83 3.11 -16.04
CA TRP A 116 -14.83 3.55 -15.08
C TRP A 116 -14.60 2.47 -14.03
N ASP A 117 -13.36 2.01 -13.92
CA ASP A 117 -12.96 1.02 -12.93
C ASP A 117 -12.36 1.70 -11.71
N THR A 118 -13.02 1.52 -10.57
CA THR A 118 -12.57 2.01 -9.26
C THR A 118 -11.79 0.97 -8.47
N THR A 119 -11.51 -0.19 -9.05
CA THR A 119 -10.72 -1.25 -8.39
C THR A 119 -9.32 -0.75 -8.06
N ASP A 120 -8.95 -0.82 -6.79
CA ASP A 120 -7.59 -0.53 -6.33
C ASP A 120 -6.68 -1.74 -6.56
N TYR A 121 -6.11 -1.84 -7.76
CA TYR A 121 -5.18 -2.90 -8.11
C TYR A 121 -3.89 -2.88 -7.28
N ALA A 122 -3.48 -1.72 -6.76
CA ALA A 122 -2.30 -1.62 -5.91
C ALA A 122 -2.56 -2.31 -4.57
N ALA A 123 -3.69 -2.02 -3.93
CA ALA A 123 -4.10 -2.69 -2.71
C ALA A 123 -4.23 -4.21 -2.90
N MET A 124 -4.87 -4.66 -3.99
CA MET A 124 -4.97 -6.10 -4.27
C MET A 124 -3.59 -6.77 -4.48
N ALA A 125 -2.67 -6.09 -5.16
CA ALA A 125 -1.31 -6.59 -5.38
C ALA A 125 -0.54 -6.70 -4.05
N ASP A 126 -0.63 -5.66 -3.21
CA ASP A 126 0.01 -5.62 -1.89
C ASP A 126 -0.52 -6.73 -0.97
N GLU A 127 -1.83 -6.97 -0.96
CA GLU A 127 -2.46 -8.05 -0.20
C GLU A 127 -1.99 -9.44 -0.69
N GLY A 128 -1.96 -9.63 -2.01
CA GLY A 128 -1.47 -10.87 -2.63
C GLY A 128 0.00 -11.15 -2.31
N TRP A 129 0.85 -10.13 -2.37
CA TRP A 129 2.26 -10.23 -1.95
C TRP A 129 2.39 -10.55 -0.45
N ALA A 130 1.60 -9.90 0.40
CA ALA A 130 1.61 -10.17 1.83
C ALA A 130 1.15 -11.61 2.13
N GLN A 131 0.18 -12.15 1.38
CA GLN A 131 -0.23 -13.54 1.50
C GLN A 131 0.90 -14.51 1.13
N MET A 132 1.54 -14.30 -0.03
CA MET A 132 2.65 -15.16 -0.46
C MET A 132 3.80 -15.15 0.56
N GLN A 133 4.13 -14.00 1.15
CA GLN A 133 5.17 -13.93 2.17
C GLN A 133 4.80 -14.73 3.44
N ARG A 134 3.52 -14.68 3.86
CA ARG A 134 3.04 -15.48 5.00
C ARG A 134 3.12 -16.98 4.70
N GLU A 135 2.75 -17.40 3.49
CA GLU A 135 2.83 -18.80 3.06
C GLU A 135 4.28 -19.29 2.99
N GLN A 136 5.18 -18.51 2.40
CA GLN A 136 6.62 -18.81 2.39
C GLN A 136 7.19 -18.93 3.79
N ALA A 137 6.91 -17.96 4.68
CA ALA A 137 7.35 -18.01 6.07
C ALA A 137 6.79 -19.23 6.82
N ALA A 138 5.53 -19.63 6.54
CA ALA A 138 4.92 -20.82 7.10
C ALA A 138 5.59 -22.11 6.58
N GLN A 139 5.92 -22.17 5.29
CA GLN A 139 6.59 -23.32 4.67
C GLN A 139 8.02 -23.48 5.19
N GLU A 140 8.81 -22.41 5.22
CA GLU A 140 10.16 -22.41 5.81
C GLU A 140 10.14 -22.84 7.28
N ARG A 141 9.11 -22.43 8.02
CA ARG A 141 8.93 -22.85 9.41
C ARG A 141 8.57 -24.33 9.50
N ALA A 142 7.65 -24.82 8.69
CA ALA A 142 7.26 -26.23 8.68
C ALA A 142 8.47 -27.13 8.35
N GLU A 143 9.30 -26.72 7.39
CA GLU A 143 10.54 -27.41 7.06
C GLU A 143 11.51 -27.43 8.25
N ARG A 144 11.70 -26.29 8.94
CA ARG A 144 12.52 -26.24 10.17
C ARG A 144 12.03 -27.15 11.28
N VAL A 145 10.72 -27.29 11.46
CA VAL A 145 10.15 -28.22 12.46
C VAL A 145 10.55 -29.68 12.17
N SER A 146 10.67 -30.04 10.88
CA SER A 146 11.04 -31.39 10.46
C SER A 146 12.55 -31.71 10.58
N GLY A 147 13.41 -30.69 10.55
CA GLY A 147 14.88 -30.84 10.49
C GLY A 147 15.59 -31.18 11.82
N GLY A 148 14.88 -31.24 12.94
CA GLY A 148 15.46 -31.55 14.25
C GLY A 148 16.17 -30.37 14.93
N TRP A 149 17.19 -30.66 15.75
CA TRP A 149 17.92 -29.64 16.53
C TRP A 149 19.01 -28.96 15.69
N LEU A 150 18.78 -27.70 15.31
CA LEU A 150 19.67 -26.90 14.49
C LEU A 150 20.48 -25.92 15.35
N PRO A 151 21.77 -25.66 15.03
CA PRO A 151 22.52 -24.60 15.71
C PRO A 151 21.88 -23.23 15.42
N ILE A 152 21.96 -22.33 16.40
CA ILE A 152 21.61 -20.92 16.18
C ILE A 152 22.79 -20.26 15.46
N THR A 153 22.52 -19.62 14.32
CA THR A 153 23.53 -19.08 13.40
C THR A 153 23.39 -17.58 13.16
N ALA A 154 22.21 -17.00 13.40
CA ALA A 154 21.95 -15.57 13.30
C ALA A 154 20.86 -15.12 14.30
N PRO A 155 20.85 -13.85 14.72
CA PRO A 155 19.69 -13.24 15.36
C PRO A 155 18.43 -13.34 14.49
N GLY A 156 17.25 -13.39 15.10
CA GLY A 156 15.96 -13.53 14.43
C GLY A 156 15.62 -14.98 14.03
N GLN A 157 16.53 -15.94 14.23
CA GLN A 157 16.30 -17.35 13.88
C GLN A 157 15.28 -18.04 14.79
N VAL A 158 15.15 -17.60 16.04
CA VAL A 158 14.33 -18.26 17.07
C VAL A 158 13.01 -17.50 17.26
N ALA A 159 11.91 -18.22 17.41
CA ALA A 159 10.60 -17.67 17.71
C ALA A 159 10.11 -18.03 19.13
N VAL A 160 9.14 -17.27 19.65
CA VAL A 160 8.44 -17.64 20.89
C VAL A 160 7.74 -18.99 20.68
N GLY A 161 7.89 -19.90 21.64
CA GLY A 161 7.39 -21.27 21.57
C GLY A 161 8.38 -22.30 21.03
N ASP A 162 9.48 -21.88 20.41
CA ASP A 162 10.54 -22.80 20.00
C ASP A 162 11.21 -23.45 21.21
N LYS A 163 11.75 -24.65 20.99
CA LYS A 163 12.51 -25.36 22.03
C LYS A 163 13.99 -25.06 21.86
N LEU A 164 14.66 -24.80 22.98
CA LEU A 164 16.09 -24.62 23.09
C LEU A 164 16.72 -25.87 23.71
N LYS A 165 17.91 -26.21 23.26
CA LYS A 165 18.78 -27.23 23.83
C LYS A 165 20.18 -26.64 23.96
N PHE A 166 20.74 -26.69 25.16
CA PHE A 166 22.07 -26.14 25.45
C PHE A 166 22.70 -26.84 26.65
N THR A 167 23.99 -26.57 26.88
CA THR A 167 24.75 -27.13 28.00
C THR A 167 25.19 -26.02 28.95
N ILE A 168 25.10 -26.24 30.26
CA ILE A 168 25.70 -25.38 31.29
C ILE A 168 26.59 -26.29 32.17
N GLY A 169 27.90 -26.03 32.18
CA GLY A 169 28.86 -26.95 32.78
C GLY A 169 28.82 -28.30 32.03
N GLU A 170 28.54 -29.38 32.75
CA GLU A 170 28.41 -30.73 32.20
C GLU A 170 26.94 -31.15 31.95
N ALA A 171 25.98 -30.33 32.39
CA ALA A 171 24.56 -30.68 32.33
C ALA A 171 23.88 -30.15 31.05
N GLU A 172 23.05 -31.00 30.43
CA GLU A 172 22.21 -30.64 29.27
C GLU A 172 20.84 -30.13 29.75
N TYR A 173 20.37 -29.03 29.16
CA TYR A 173 19.08 -28.42 29.46
C TYR A 173 18.22 -28.33 28.20
N ARG A 174 16.90 -28.42 28.39
CA ARG A 174 15.89 -28.24 27.34
C ARG A 174 14.81 -27.32 27.84
N GLU A 175 14.60 -26.21 27.15
CA GLU A 175 13.69 -25.16 27.59
C GLU A 175 12.85 -24.66 26.41
N THR A 176 11.78 -23.93 26.68
CA THR A 176 10.94 -23.32 25.64
C THR A 176 11.07 -21.81 25.70
N VAL A 177 11.28 -21.16 24.57
CA VAL A 177 11.32 -19.70 24.50
C VAL A 177 9.97 -19.13 24.89
N LYS A 178 9.95 -18.32 25.93
CA LYS A 178 8.74 -17.70 26.50
C LYS A 178 8.55 -16.27 26.03
N GLN A 179 9.63 -15.59 25.68
CA GLN A 179 9.65 -14.21 25.21
C GLN A 179 10.98 -13.93 24.53
N ILE A 180 10.96 -13.01 23.58
CA ILE A 180 12.13 -12.49 22.89
C ILE A 180 12.13 -10.97 23.08
N LEU A 181 13.27 -10.41 23.46
CA LEU A 181 13.50 -8.97 23.47
C LEU A 181 14.42 -8.61 22.30
N ASP A 182 14.20 -7.44 21.69
CA ASP A 182 14.98 -6.91 20.56
C ASP A 182 15.22 -7.92 19.42
N PRO A 183 14.15 -8.56 18.88
CA PRO A 183 14.27 -9.64 17.90
C PRO A 183 15.01 -9.18 16.64
N GLY A 184 15.89 -10.05 16.11
CA GLY A 184 16.67 -9.78 14.90
C GLY A 184 17.87 -8.84 15.08
N THR A 185 18.16 -8.38 16.30
CA THR A 185 19.28 -7.49 16.59
C THR A 185 20.47 -8.21 17.23
N ASP A 186 21.62 -7.55 17.31
CA ASP A 186 22.81 -8.05 18.04
C ASP A 186 22.58 -8.21 19.55
N LYS A 187 21.53 -7.56 20.07
CA LYS A 187 21.07 -7.60 21.46
C LYS A 187 19.87 -8.51 21.68
N GLU A 188 19.48 -9.32 20.71
CA GLU A 188 18.35 -10.24 20.86
C GLU A 188 18.50 -11.12 22.11
N GLU A 189 17.53 -11.02 23.02
CA GLU A 189 17.50 -11.79 24.26
C GLU A 189 16.38 -12.84 24.22
N LEU A 190 16.75 -14.12 24.37
CA LEU A 190 15.81 -15.22 24.44
C LEU A 190 15.52 -15.57 25.89
N ILE A 191 14.33 -15.20 26.38
CA ILE A 191 13.89 -15.50 27.74
C ILE A 191 13.20 -16.86 27.75
N TYR A 192 13.76 -17.80 28.50
CA TYR A 192 13.20 -19.16 28.63
C TYR A 192 12.64 -19.45 30.02
N ASN A 193 12.99 -18.66 31.04
CA ASN A 193 12.37 -18.74 32.36
C ASN A 193 12.08 -17.34 32.93
N LYS A 194 10.83 -16.88 32.80
CA LYS A 194 10.41 -15.55 33.27
C LYS A 194 10.52 -15.38 34.79
N ARG A 195 10.25 -16.44 35.56
CA ARG A 195 10.24 -16.37 37.04
C ARG A 195 11.63 -16.18 37.62
N ARG A 196 12.64 -16.83 37.03
CA ARG A 196 14.04 -16.73 37.46
C ARG A 196 14.85 -15.73 36.64
N ASN A 197 14.20 -15.03 35.71
CA ASN A 197 14.83 -14.14 34.74
C ASN A 197 16.02 -14.79 34.02
N TYR A 198 15.84 -16.03 33.55
CA TYR A 198 16.88 -16.69 32.76
C TYR A 198 16.67 -16.41 31.29
N TYR A 199 17.74 -15.89 30.69
CA TYR A 199 17.82 -15.51 29.30
C TYR A 199 19.20 -15.89 28.74
N LEU A 200 19.32 -15.82 27.42
CA LEU A 200 20.58 -15.83 26.71
C LEU A 200 20.55 -14.77 25.62
N ILE A 201 21.71 -14.19 25.31
CA ILE A 201 21.85 -13.23 24.21
C ILE A 201 22.27 -14.03 22.96
N THR A 202 21.51 -13.90 21.87
CA THR A 202 21.70 -14.72 20.66
C THR A 202 23.11 -14.58 20.09
N SER A 203 23.65 -13.36 20.03
CA SER A 203 25.02 -13.10 19.56
C SER A 203 26.10 -13.80 20.42
N MET A 204 25.91 -13.88 21.74
CA MET A 204 26.81 -14.62 22.64
C MET A 204 26.68 -16.13 22.51
N ALA A 205 25.47 -16.64 22.24
CA ALA A 205 25.22 -18.05 21.99
C ALA A 205 25.88 -18.52 20.68
N ILE A 206 25.76 -17.73 19.61
CA ILE A 206 26.42 -17.98 18.31
C ILE A 206 27.94 -18.02 18.49
N ALA A 207 28.51 -17.04 19.21
CA ALA A 207 29.93 -16.99 19.48
C ALA A 207 30.39 -18.02 20.53
N ASN A 208 29.47 -18.78 21.13
CA ASN A 208 29.71 -19.71 22.23
C ASN A 208 30.43 -19.06 23.43
N LYS A 209 30.20 -17.76 23.68
CA LYS A 209 30.84 -16.94 24.73
C LYS A 209 30.01 -16.83 26.01
N GLY A 210 28.72 -17.16 25.98
CA GLY A 210 27.82 -17.16 27.15
C GLY A 210 28.06 -18.33 28.12
N SER A 211 27.32 -18.36 29.22
CA SER A 211 27.30 -19.50 30.16
C SER A 211 26.61 -20.73 29.56
N GLN A 212 25.63 -20.51 28.68
CA GLN A 212 25.01 -21.54 27.86
C GLN A 212 25.90 -21.82 26.64
N LYS A 213 26.33 -23.08 26.50
CA LYS A 213 27.16 -23.56 25.39
C LYS A 213 26.36 -24.44 24.44
N ASN A 214 26.83 -24.57 23.20
CA ASN A 214 26.27 -25.47 22.18
C ASN A 214 24.76 -25.27 21.96
N VAL A 215 24.31 -24.01 21.91
CA VAL A 215 22.89 -23.69 21.85
C VAL A 215 22.31 -24.11 20.50
N ARG A 216 21.26 -24.92 20.55
CA ARG A 216 20.49 -25.40 19.40
C ARG A 216 19.01 -25.08 19.60
N VAL A 217 18.32 -24.86 18.50
CA VAL A 217 16.88 -24.63 18.44
C VAL A 217 16.21 -25.78 17.71
N LEU A 218 15.05 -26.18 18.22
CA LEU A 218 14.09 -27.00 17.51
C LEU A 218 12.87 -26.12 17.28
N ALA A 219 12.61 -25.79 16.02
CA ALA A 219 11.42 -25.05 15.67
C ALA A 219 10.19 -25.85 16.08
N VAL A 220 9.21 -25.17 16.68
CA VAL A 220 7.93 -25.79 17.01
C VAL A 220 6.86 -25.09 16.18
N ALA A 221 5.90 -25.87 15.66
CA ALA A 221 4.71 -25.29 15.05
C ALA A 221 4.08 -24.31 16.05
N ALA A 222 3.72 -23.09 15.59
CA ALA A 222 3.07 -22.15 16.48
C ALA A 222 1.84 -22.85 17.08
N PRO A 223 1.60 -22.71 18.40
CA PRO A 223 0.27 -23.02 18.89
C PRO A 223 -0.70 -22.14 18.09
N ALA A 224 -1.72 -22.76 17.50
CA ALA A 224 -2.81 -22.02 16.84
C ALA A 224 -3.24 -20.92 17.81
N HIS A 225 -3.13 -19.66 17.37
CA HIS A 225 -3.48 -18.52 18.19
C HIS A 225 -4.92 -18.72 18.63
N GLN A 226 -5.15 -19.12 19.89
CA GLN A 226 -6.48 -19.06 20.47
C GLN A 226 -6.72 -17.57 20.68
N GLU A 227 -7.44 -16.96 19.73
CA GLU A 227 -8.04 -15.64 19.93
C GLU A 227 -8.83 -15.71 21.24
N GLY A 228 -8.33 -14.97 22.23
CA GLY A 228 -9.00 -14.84 23.52
C GLY A 228 -10.36 -14.20 23.30
N LYS A 229 -11.39 -14.85 23.84
CA LYS A 229 -12.72 -14.27 24.05
C LYS A 229 -12.66 -13.00 24.89
#